data_AF-A0A9P8RU80-F1
#
_entry.id   AF-A0A9P8RU80-F1
#
_cell.length_a   1.000
_cell.length_b   1.000
_cell.length_c   1.000
_cell.angle_alpha   90.00
_cell.angle_beta   90.00
_cell.angle_gamma   90.00
#
_symmetry.space_group_name_H-M   'P 1'
#
loop_
_entity.id
_entity.type
_entity.pdbx_description
1 polymer ?
#
loop_
_entity_poly.entity_id
_entity_poly.type
_entity_poly.pdbx_seq_one_letter_code
_entity_poly.pdbx_strand_id
1 'polypeptide(L)'
;MANTKKPKALLFDIGGVCVASPIQAILDYEADHNIPTGWVNFSISRSAPNGAWHQLERGEIKLDADFFKGFNRDLRSKQLWREYCSTQKKLQTTAYGVGATSADCSLPPLPDIDGEWLFWEMMRVSRNPDPHIYPALKKLKASGQFLVAALSNTVIFPEDHAYAKGVADEIRSQFDVFVSSAHVGLRKPDPRIYQYAVMKMDEYAREKARVGGSSMEELDWGSGITASDVIFLDDIGANLKAAKMVGMNTIKVQLGKGADAVRELEMPFTKLVKNSAYYSRYQTKYKRRRAGKTDYYARKRLITQAKNKYNAPKYRLVVRFTNRDIICQIVTSELVGDKVFSCAYAHELKRYGIKHGLTNWAAAYATGLLLARRTLKKLGLDEDFTGVEEPDGEYKLTEAAEGEDDEERRPFKAFLDVGLHRTSTGARVFGAMKGASDGGLYIPHSENRFPGYDIESKELDSEVLRKYIFGGHVAEYMETLADDDEERYKSQFQGYIDDGIEADGLEELYTAAHQAIRENPYKKDEDGGPKKTKEDYKKEGLKYRPRKLSKEEKQKRVAAKIAELKQ
;
A
#
# COMPACT_ATOMS: atom_id res chain seq x y z
N MET A 1 -9.18 -12.65 -4.31
CA MET A 1 -8.59 -11.38 -4.75
C MET A 1 -9.74 -10.57 -5.35
N ALA A 2 -10.16 -9.48 -4.71
CA ALA A 2 -11.24 -8.65 -5.26
C ALA A 2 -10.65 -7.77 -6.36
N ASN A 3 -11.24 -7.80 -7.55
CA ASN A 3 -10.70 -7.24 -8.79
C ASN A 3 -10.52 -5.71 -8.65
N THR A 4 -9.27 -5.25 -8.63
CA THR A 4 -8.84 -3.85 -8.51
C THR A 4 -8.65 -3.18 -9.88
N LYS A 5 -9.36 -3.66 -10.90
CA LYS A 5 -9.22 -3.19 -12.28
C LYS A 5 -10.15 -2.00 -12.51
N LYS A 6 -9.62 -0.90 -13.06
CA LYS A 6 -10.43 0.25 -13.50
C LYS A 6 -11.50 -0.26 -14.46
N PRO A 7 -12.78 0.14 -14.32
CA PRO A 7 -13.82 -0.28 -15.25
C PRO A 7 -13.50 0.26 -16.64
N LYS A 8 -13.79 -0.53 -17.69
CA LYS A 8 -13.62 -0.13 -19.09
C LYS A 8 -14.88 0.52 -19.66
N ALA A 9 -16.05 0.14 -19.15
CA ALA A 9 -17.33 0.62 -19.64
C ALA A 9 -18.31 0.94 -18.50
N LEU A 10 -19.15 1.94 -18.76
CA LEU A 10 -20.24 2.37 -17.88
C LEU A 10 -21.56 2.16 -18.63
N LEU A 11 -22.44 1.37 -18.02
CA LEU A 11 -23.76 1.04 -18.57
C LEU A 11 -24.83 1.74 -17.72
N PHE A 12 -25.65 2.57 -18.34
CA PHE A 12 -26.68 3.35 -17.65
C PHE A 12 -28.07 2.84 -18.00
N ASP A 13 -28.94 2.73 -17.00
CA ASP A 13 -30.37 2.85 -17.25
C ASP A 13 -30.71 4.29 -17.65
N ILE A 14 -31.82 4.47 -18.36
CA ILE A 14 -32.28 5.81 -18.75
C ILE A 14 -33.23 6.31 -17.67
N GLY A 15 -34.38 5.65 -17.50
CA GLY A 15 -35.40 6.01 -16.52
C GLY A 15 -34.86 5.90 -15.09
N GLY A 16 -35.02 6.95 -14.30
CA GLY A 16 -34.60 6.99 -12.88
C GLY A 16 -33.09 7.16 -12.64
N VAL A 17 -32.28 7.19 -13.70
CA VAL A 17 -30.83 7.40 -13.62
C VAL A 17 -30.41 8.63 -14.42
N CYS A 18 -30.61 8.63 -15.75
CA CYS A 18 -30.27 9.75 -16.62
C CYS A 18 -31.43 10.77 -16.73
N VAL A 19 -32.66 10.30 -16.59
CA VAL A 19 -33.89 11.10 -16.55
C VAL A 19 -34.68 10.76 -15.30
N ALA A 20 -35.63 11.63 -14.92
CA ALA A 20 -36.52 11.39 -13.80
C ALA A 20 -37.23 10.03 -13.93
N SER A 21 -37.46 9.35 -12.80
CA SER A 21 -38.05 8.02 -12.80
C SER A 21 -39.55 8.08 -13.13
N PRO A 22 -40.05 7.22 -14.03
CA PRO A 22 -41.48 7.07 -14.26
C PRO A 22 -42.24 6.62 -12.99
N ILE A 23 -41.55 6.01 -12.02
CA ILE A 23 -42.12 5.62 -10.73
C ILE A 23 -42.60 6.85 -9.95
N GLN A 24 -41.96 8.01 -10.10
CA GLN A 24 -42.41 9.23 -9.42
C GLN A 24 -43.81 9.65 -9.91
N ALA A 25 -44.05 9.60 -11.22
CA ALA A 25 -45.38 9.88 -11.79
C ALA A 25 -46.46 8.92 -11.29
N ILE A 26 -46.11 7.64 -11.09
CA ILE A 26 -47.01 6.65 -10.49
C ILE A 26 -47.36 7.04 -9.05
N LEU A 27 -46.36 7.40 -8.24
CA LEU A 27 -46.58 7.75 -6.84
C LEU A 27 -47.43 9.03 -6.70
N ASP A 28 -47.18 10.02 -7.55
CA ASP A 28 -47.95 11.27 -7.58
C ASP A 28 -49.41 10.98 -7.98
N TYR A 29 -49.63 10.16 -9.03
CA TYR A 29 -50.97 9.74 -9.44
C TYR A 29 -51.72 8.96 -8.34
N GLU A 30 -51.03 8.02 -7.68
CA GLU A 30 -51.61 7.24 -6.59
C GLU A 30 -52.02 8.14 -5.41
N ALA A 31 -51.20 9.14 -5.08
CA ALA A 31 -51.51 10.10 -4.03
C ALA A 31 -52.73 10.98 -4.40
N ASP A 32 -52.77 11.52 -5.61
CA ASP A 32 -53.84 12.41 -6.08
C ASP A 32 -55.20 11.68 -6.18
N HIS A 33 -55.19 10.39 -6.48
CA HIS A 33 -56.40 9.57 -6.65
C HIS A 33 -56.74 8.72 -5.42
N ASN A 34 -56.10 8.96 -4.27
CA ASN A 34 -56.31 8.23 -3.02
C ASN A 34 -56.13 6.70 -3.16
N ILE A 35 -55.20 6.29 -4.01
CA ILE A 35 -54.84 4.89 -4.23
C ILE A 35 -53.75 4.51 -3.22
N PRO A 36 -53.85 3.34 -2.57
CA PRO A 36 -52.78 2.84 -1.73
C PRO A 36 -51.43 2.79 -2.45
N THR A 37 -50.41 3.38 -1.83
CA THR A 37 -49.09 3.58 -2.43
C THR A 37 -48.45 2.26 -2.86
N GLY A 38 -47.96 2.21 -4.10
CA GLY A 38 -47.28 1.09 -4.72
C GLY A 38 -48.20 0.04 -5.34
N TRP A 39 -49.52 0.29 -5.44
CA TRP A 39 -50.45 -0.63 -6.10
C TRP A 39 -50.13 -0.82 -7.59
N VAL A 40 -49.96 0.27 -8.35
CA VAL A 40 -49.68 0.23 -9.79
C VAL A 40 -48.40 -0.55 -10.05
N ASN A 41 -47.33 -0.24 -9.32
CA ASN A 41 -46.06 -0.96 -9.42
C ASN A 41 -46.18 -2.45 -9.03
N PHE A 42 -47.00 -2.77 -8.02
CA PHE A 42 -47.27 -4.15 -7.63
C PHE A 42 -48.01 -4.90 -8.74
N SER A 43 -49.04 -4.29 -9.33
CA SER A 43 -49.80 -4.87 -10.44
C SER A 43 -48.90 -5.11 -11.66
N ILE A 44 -48.15 -4.09 -12.09
CA ILE A 44 -47.19 -4.23 -13.18
C ILE A 44 -46.22 -5.37 -12.88
N SER A 45 -45.57 -5.39 -11.71
CA SER A 45 -44.56 -6.40 -11.38
C SER A 45 -45.11 -7.82 -11.32
N ARG A 46 -46.34 -8.03 -10.79
CA ARG A 46 -46.93 -9.36 -10.62
C ARG A 46 -47.54 -9.94 -11.89
N SER A 47 -47.88 -9.08 -12.85
CA SER A 47 -48.30 -9.53 -14.18
C SER A 47 -47.14 -10.03 -15.03
N ALA A 48 -45.89 -10.00 -14.55
CA ALA A 48 -44.74 -10.57 -15.25
C ALA A 48 -44.87 -12.10 -15.45
N PRO A 49 -44.44 -12.67 -16.59
CA PRO A 49 -43.87 -12.00 -17.76
C PRO A 49 -44.91 -11.60 -18.83
N ASN A 50 -46.18 -11.97 -18.65
CA ASN A 50 -47.22 -11.92 -19.69
C ASN A 50 -48.12 -10.67 -19.66
N GLY A 51 -47.92 -9.77 -18.71
CA GLY A 51 -48.69 -8.53 -18.59
C GLY A 51 -48.44 -7.59 -19.76
N ALA A 52 -49.43 -6.76 -20.08
CA ALA A 52 -49.40 -5.87 -21.24
C ALA A 52 -48.17 -4.94 -21.21
N TRP A 53 -47.79 -4.42 -20.04
CA TRP A 53 -46.59 -3.60 -19.87
C TRP A 53 -45.31 -4.33 -20.30
N HIS A 54 -45.17 -5.59 -19.92
CA HIS A 54 -43.98 -6.39 -20.22
C HIS A 54 -43.90 -6.78 -21.69
N GLN A 55 -45.05 -7.09 -22.30
CA GLN A 55 -45.15 -7.39 -23.73
C GLN A 55 -44.80 -6.15 -24.56
N LEU A 56 -45.26 -4.96 -24.14
CA LEU A 56 -44.93 -3.69 -24.78
C LEU A 56 -43.43 -3.39 -24.68
N GLU A 57 -42.83 -3.55 -23.50
CA GLU A 57 -41.38 -3.34 -23.32
C GLU A 57 -40.52 -4.37 -24.06
N ARG A 58 -41.08 -5.52 -24.47
CA ARG A 58 -40.43 -6.49 -25.36
C ARG A 58 -40.74 -6.28 -26.84
N GLY A 59 -41.59 -5.31 -27.19
CA GLY A 59 -42.00 -5.08 -28.58
C GLY A 59 -42.91 -6.18 -29.15
N GLU A 60 -43.54 -7.00 -28.30
CA GLU A 60 -44.46 -8.07 -28.74
C GLU A 60 -45.83 -7.52 -29.15
N ILE A 61 -46.21 -6.35 -28.61
CA ILE A 61 -47.46 -5.65 -28.92
C ILE A 61 -47.16 -4.20 -29.28
N LYS A 62 -48.05 -3.58 -30.08
CA LYS A 62 -47.95 -2.18 -30.49
C LYS A 62 -48.51 -1.26 -29.41
N LEU A 63 -48.04 -0.02 -29.38
CA LEU A 63 -48.61 1.03 -28.53
C LEU A 63 -49.88 1.58 -29.18
N ASP A 64 -51.00 0.92 -28.94
CA ASP A 64 -52.32 1.27 -29.49
C ASP A 64 -53.44 1.00 -28.46
N ALA A 65 -54.70 1.11 -28.90
CA ALA A 65 -55.87 0.89 -28.06
C ALA A 65 -55.91 -0.52 -27.42
N ASP A 66 -55.35 -1.54 -28.09
CA ASP A 66 -55.33 -2.90 -27.55
C ASP A 66 -54.33 -3.03 -26.39
N PHE A 67 -53.20 -2.32 -26.45
CA PHE A 67 -52.30 -2.18 -25.31
C PHE A 67 -53.02 -1.54 -24.11
N PHE A 68 -53.68 -0.40 -24.30
CA PHE A 68 -54.34 0.29 -23.19
C PHE A 68 -55.48 -0.55 -22.59
N LYS A 69 -56.20 -1.31 -23.41
CA LYS A 69 -57.19 -2.27 -22.93
C LYS A 69 -56.56 -3.38 -22.08
N GLY A 70 -55.43 -3.93 -22.51
CA GLY A 70 -54.66 -4.92 -21.76
C GLY A 70 -54.07 -4.36 -20.45
N PHE A 71 -53.51 -3.15 -20.50
CA PHE A 71 -52.90 -2.48 -19.35
C PHE A 71 -53.94 -2.14 -18.28
N ASN A 72 -55.10 -1.60 -18.68
CA ASN A 72 -56.21 -1.36 -17.77
C ASN A 72 -56.76 -2.66 -17.17
N ARG A 73 -56.83 -3.75 -17.94
CA ARG A 73 -57.24 -5.07 -17.42
C ARG A 73 -56.30 -5.55 -16.32
N ASP A 74 -54.99 -5.38 -16.50
CA ASP A 74 -53.99 -5.80 -15.53
C ASP A 74 -54.07 -4.94 -14.24
N LEU A 75 -54.22 -3.61 -14.38
CA LEU A 75 -54.41 -2.68 -13.26
C LEU A 75 -55.74 -2.89 -12.51
N ARG A 76 -56.75 -3.49 -13.16
CA ARG A 76 -58.07 -3.76 -12.57
C ARG A 76 -58.25 -5.24 -12.16
N SER A 77 -57.17 -6.00 -12.04
CA SER A 77 -57.23 -7.40 -11.64
C SER A 77 -57.65 -7.56 -10.17
N LYS A 78 -58.86 -8.10 -9.95
CA LYS A 78 -59.38 -8.42 -8.62
C LYS A 78 -58.49 -9.39 -7.84
N GLN A 79 -57.81 -10.30 -8.53
CA GLN A 79 -56.91 -11.26 -7.90
C GLN A 79 -55.67 -10.56 -7.33
N LEU A 80 -54.98 -9.78 -8.17
CA LEU A 80 -53.79 -9.04 -7.75
C LEU A 80 -54.11 -8.03 -6.63
N TRP A 81 -55.30 -7.43 -6.66
CA TRP A 81 -55.74 -6.50 -5.63
C TRP A 81 -55.88 -7.17 -4.26
N ARG A 82 -56.46 -8.38 -4.21
CA ARG A 82 -56.53 -9.17 -2.97
C ARG A 82 -55.14 -9.52 -2.45
N GLU A 83 -54.24 -9.92 -3.33
CA GLU A 83 -52.87 -10.26 -2.96
C GLU A 83 -52.11 -9.04 -2.41
N TYR A 84 -52.23 -7.89 -3.06
CA TYR A 84 -51.65 -6.62 -2.59
C TYR A 84 -52.17 -6.24 -1.21
N CYS A 85 -53.50 -6.21 -1.03
CA CYS A 85 -54.13 -5.90 0.26
C CYS A 85 -53.69 -6.86 1.37
N SER A 86 -53.57 -8.16 1.06
CA SER A 86 -53.09 -9.16 2.02
C SER A 86 -51.61 -8.93 2.42
N THR A 87 -50.80 -8.47 1.47
CA THR A 87 -49.38 -8.19 1.68
C THR A 87 -49.21 -6.93 2.53
N GLN A 88 -49.99 -5.88 2.25
CA GLN A 88 -50.00 -4.64 3.04
C GLN A 88 -50.42 -4.89 4.50
N LYS A 89 -51.46 -5.71 4.72
CA LYS A 89 -51.89 -6.10 6.07
C LYS A 89 -50.77 -6.83 6.84
N LYS A 90 -50.10 -7.80 6.22
CA LYS A 90 -48.97 -8.51 6.85
C LYS A 90 -47.83 -7.56 7.22
N LEU A 91 -47.51 -6.60 6.36
CA LEU A 91 -46.47 -5.60 6.63
C LEU A 91 -46.85 -4.67 7.79
N GLN A 92 -48.10 -4.23 7.88
CA GLN A 92 -48.59 -3.42 9.00
C GLN A 92 -48.57 -4.17 10.34
N THR A 93 -48.98 -5.45 10.38
CA THR A 93 -48.94 -6.27 11.61
C THR A 93 -47.51 -6.47 12.13
N THR A 94 -46.54 -6.57 11.22
CA THR A 94 -45.13 -6.80 11.59
C THR A 94 -44.41 -5.52 12.04
N ALA A 95 -44.83 -4.35 11.58
CA ALA A 95 -44.17 -3.07 11.87
C ALA A 95 -44.57 -2.45 13.22
N TYR A 96 -45.77 -2.72 13.73
CA TYR A 96 -46.31 -2.06 14.93
C TYR A 96 -46.50 -2.96 16.16
N GLY A 97 -46.22 -4.26 16.09
CA GLY A 97 -46.18 -5.12 17.28
C GLY A 97 -47.47 -5.21 18.11
N VAL A 98 -48.62 -4.75 17.59
CA VAL A 98 -49.92 -4.88 18.24
C VAL A 98 -50.70 -5.96 17.50
N GLY A 99 -51.05 -7.03 18.22
CA GLY A 99 -51.95 -8.06 17.74
C GLY A 99 -53.32 -7.45 17.45
N ALA A 100 -53.63 -7.26 16.17
CA ALA A 100 -54.97 -6.86 15.74
C ALA A 100 -55.89 -8.07 15.90
N THR A 101 -56.75 -8.01 16.93
CA THR A 101 -57.94 -8.84 17.04
C THR A 101 -58.78 -8.69 15.77
N SER A 102 -59.36 -9.80 15.34
CA SER A 102 -60.29 -9.97 14.22
C SER A 102 -61.37 -8.88 14.19
N ALA A 103 -61.11 -7.79 13.46
CA ALA A 103 -62.14 -6.91 12.96
C ALA A 103 -62.40 -7.30 11.50
N ASP A 104 -63.66 -7.63 11.23
CA ASP A 104 -64.20 -7.92 9.90
C ASP A 104 -63.72 -6.87 8.90
N CYS A 105 -62.85 -7.29 7.97
CA CYS A 105 -62.10 -6.35 7.15
C CYS A 105 -62.47 -6.54 5.69
N SER A 106 -63.58 -5.91 5.29
CA SER A 106 -63.95 -5.73 3.89
C SER A 106 -62.76 -5.16 3.12
N LEU A 107 -62.34 -5.85 2.05
CA LEU A 107 -61.29 -5.35 1.17
C LEU A 107 -61.68 -3.96 0.65
N PRO A 108 -60.75 -2.97 0.64
CA PRO A 108 -61.03 -1.69 0.03
C PRO A 108 -61.48 -1.89 -1.43
N PRO A 109 -62.37 -1.02 -1.96
CA PRO A 109 -62.82 -1.11 -3.34
C PRO A 109 -61.61 -1.05 -4.28
N LEU A 110 -61.71 -1.77 -5.40
CA LEU A 110 -60.69 -1.74 -6.44
C LEU A 110 -60.57 -0.31 -6.98
N PRO A 111 -59.35 0.28 -7.03
CA PRO A 111 -59.17 1.62 -7.56
C PRO A 111 -59.56 1.69 -9.03
N ASP A 112 -60.25 2.76 -9.42
CA ASP A 112 -60.47 3.08 -10.82
C ASP A 112 -59.27 3.89 -11.33
N ILE A 113 -58.47 3.27 -12.21
CA ILE A 113 -57.25 3.85 -12.75
C ILE A 113 -57.46 4.09 -14.24
N ASP A 114 -57.09 5.27 -14.70
CA ASP A 114 -56.94 5.60 -16.10
C ASP A 114 -55.51 5.23 -16.55
N GLY A 115 -55.37 4.02 -17.09
CA GLY A 115 -54.07 3.53 -17.56
C GLY A 115 -53.52 4.30 -18.76
N GLU A 116 -54.36 4.98 -19.54
CA GLU A 116 -53.90 5.75 -20.70
C GLU A 116 -53.30 7.09 -20.25
N TRP A 117 -54.02 7.82 -19.41
CA TRP A 117 -53.50 9.06 -18.81
C TRP A 117 -52.19 8.79 -18.04
N LEU A 118 -52.19 7.76 -17.20
CA LEU A 118 -51.03 7.40 -16.39
C LEU A 118 -49.80 7.06 -17.24
N PHE A 119 -49.99 6.32 -18.34
CA PHE A 119 -48.91 6.00 -19.28
C PHE A 119 -48.28 7.27 -19.86
N TRP A 120 -49.09 8.20 -20.36
CA TRP A 120 -48.58 9.42 -20.97
C TRP A 120 -47.89 10.33 -19.97
N GLU A 121 -48.41 10.40 -18.74
CA GLU A 121 -47.79 11.17 -17.67
C GLU A 121 -46.42 10.58 -17.26
N MET A 122 -46.32 9.25 -17.16
CA MET A 122 -45.03 8.57 -16.95
C MET A 122 -44.02 8.91 -18.06
N MET A 123 -44.46 8.92 -19.33
CA MET A 123 -43.60 9.24 -20.47
C MET A 123 -43.19 10.73 -20.52
N ARG A 124 -44.05 11.62 -20.02
CA ARG A 124 -43.77 13.06 -19.91
C ARG A 124 -42.70 13.32 -18.85
N VAL A 125 -42.85 12.75 -17.65
CA VAL A 125 -41.90 12.91 -16.54
C VAL A 125 -40.53 12.32 -16.90
N SER A 126 -40.51 11.16 -17.56
CA SER A 126 -39.30 10.44 -17.96
C SER A 126 -38.51 11.08 -19.11
N ARG A 127 -38.76 12.36 -19.41
CA ARG A 127 -37.98 13.17 -20.37
C ARG A 127 -37.17 14.27 -19.70
N ASN A 128 -37.40 14.53 -18.41
CA ASN A 128 -36.66 15.52 -17.66
C ASN A 128 -35.29 14.95 -17.23
N PRO A 129 -34.15 15.53 -17.65
CA PRO A 129 -32.83 15.03 -17.26
C PRO A 129 -32.57 15.14 -15.75
N ASP A 130 -31.84 14.17 -15.19
CA ASP A 130 -31.39 14.24 -13.80
C ASP A 130 -30.33 15.35 -13.63
N PRO A 131 -30.45 16.22 -12.61
CA PRO A 131 -29.56 17.37 -12.44
C PRO A 131 -28.10 17.02 -12.11
N HIS A 132 -27.81 15.78 -11.69
CA HIS A 132 -26.47 15.35 -11.27
C HIS A 132 -25.85 14.34 -12.24
N ILE A 133 -26.61 13.31 -12.63
CA ILE A 133 -26.12 12.23 -13.49
C ILE A 133 -25.96 12.70 -14.93
N TYR A 134 -26.89 13.50 -15.47
CA TYR A 134 -26.81 13.92 -16.87
C TYR A 134 -25.59 14.82 -17.16
N PRO A 135 -25.24 15.83 -16.33
CA PRO A 135 -23.97 16.55 -16.47
C PRO A 135 -22.73 15.65 -16.30
N ALA A 136 -22.78 14.67 -15.39
CA ALA A 136 -21.69 13.71 -15.21
C ALA A 136 -21.51 12.83 -16.45
N LEU A 137 -22.59 12.36 -17.07
CA LEU A 137 -22.60 11.60 -18.32
C LEU A 137 -21.92 12.38 -19.45
N LYS A 138 -22.27 13.66 -19.63
CA LYS A 138 -21.61 14.54 -20.63
C LYS A 138 -20.11 14.64 -20.41
N LYS A 139 -19.67 14.79 -19.16
CA LYS A 139 -18.24 14.83 -18.79
C LYS A 139 -17.55 13.49 -19.01
N LEU A 140 -18.20 12.37 -18.65
CA LEU A 140 -17.66 11.03 -18.86
C LEU A 140 -17.46 10.73 -20.35
N LYS A 141 -18.44 11.08 -21.18
CA LYS A 141 -18.30 10.97 -22.64
C LYS A 141 -17.17 11.84 -23.18
N ALA A 142 -17.13 13.12 -22.80
CA ALA A 142 -16.09 14.04 -23.25
C ALA A 142 -14.68 13.62 -22.80
N SER A 143 -14.55 12.91 -21.68
CA SER A 143 -13.26 12.42 -21.20
C SER A 143 -12.64 11.35 -22.10
N GLY A 144 -13.47 10.60 -22.85
CA GLY A 144 -13.05 9.46 -23.65
C GLY A 144 -12.51 8.27 -22.84
N GLN A 145 -12.47 8.34 -21.50
CA GLN A 145 -11.82 7.34 -20.65
C GLN A 145 -12.66 6.09 -20.37
N PHE A 146 -13.91 6.05 -20.84
CA PHE A 146 -14.82 4.94 -20.62
C PHE A 146 -15.70 4.80 -21.85
N LEU A 147 -16.03 3.57 -22.22
CA LEU A 147 -17.13 3.34 -23.15
C LEU A 147 -18.45 3.63 -22.42
N VAL A 148 -19.28 4.51 -22.97
CA VAL A 148 -20.53 4.93 -22.33
C VAL A 148 -21.71 4.30 -23.07
N ALA A 149 -22.46 3.43 -22.41
CA ALA A 149 -23.57 2.68 -23.00
C ALA A 149 -24.88 2.85 -22.22
N ALA A 150 -26.01 2.65 -22.91
CA ALA A 150 -27.34 2.66 -22.32
C ALA A 150 -28.04 1.30 -22.47
N LEU A 151 -28.73 0.86 -21.42
CA LEU A 151 -29.60 -0.31 -21.40
C LEU A 151 -30.91 0.03 -20.70
N SER A 152 -31.96 0.26 -21.49
CA SER A 152 -33.26 0.69 -20.98
C SER A 152 -34.37 -0.26 -21.43
N ASN A 153 -35.32 -0.50 -20.52
CA ASN A 153 -36.62 -1.00 -20.92
C ASN A 153 -37.35 0.16 -21.61
N THR A 154 -37.62 0.05 -22.92
CA THR A 154 -38.26 1.12 -23.70
C THR A 154 -39.47 0.59 -24.46
N VAL A 155 -40.23 1.50 -25.06
CA VAL A 155 -41.40 1.22 -25.88
C VAL A 155 -41.19 1.75 -27.31
N ILE A 156 -41.87 1.16 -28.29
CA ILE A 156 -41.86 1.66 -29.68
C ILE A 156 -43.07 2.60 -29.84
N PHE A 157 -42.80 3.89 -30.06
CA PHE A 157 -43.85 4.88 -30.28
C PHE A 157 -44.37 4.81 -31.74
N PRO A 158 -45.66 5.08 -31.98
CA PRO A 158 -46.21 5.22 -33.34
C PRO A 158 -45.48 6.32 -34.12
N GLU A 159 -45.23 6.10 -35.41
CA GLU A 159 -44.42 7.00 -36.25
C GLU A 159 -44.93 8.45 -36.31
N ASP A 160 -46.24 8.63 -36.18
CA ASP A 160 -46.92 9.92 -36.22
C ASP A 160 -46.94 10.65 -34.87
N HIS A 161 -46.46 10.02 -33.79
CA HIS A 161 -46.51 10.62 -32.45
C HIS A 161 -45.31 11.56 -32.22
N ALA A 162 -45.54 12.69 -31.54
CA ALA A 162 -44.49 13.67 -31.18
C ALA A 162 -43.33 13.09 -30.35
N TYR A 163 -43.50 11.87 -29.83
CA TYR A 163 -42.50 11.16 -29.04
C TYR A 163 -41.64 10.20 -29.85
N ALA A 164 -41.99 9.96 -31.12
CA ALA A 164 -41.19 9.18 -32.06
C ALA A 164 -39.97 9.95 -32.61
N LYS A 165 -39.98 11.29 -32.59
CA LYS A 165 -38.88 12.16 -33.07
C LYS A 165 -38.68 13.36 -32.12
N GLY A 166 -37.45 13.64 -31.67
CA GLY A 166 -37.12 14.82 -30.84
C GLY A 166 -36.19 14.57 -29.65
N VAL A 167 -36.63 14.89 -28.42
CA VAL A 167 -35.83 14.92 -27.16
C VAL A 167 -35.09 13.61 -26.85
N ALA A 168 -35.63 12.47 -27.30
CA ALA A 168 -34.96 11.17 -27.17
C ALA A 168 -33.60 11.12 -27.89
N ASP A 169 -33.43 11.89 -28.97
CA ASP A 169 -32.20 11.91 -29.76
C ASP A 169 -31.05 12.64 -29.05
N GLU A 170 -31.33 13.67 -28.25
CA GLU A 170 -30.28 14.42 -27.52
C GLU A 170 -29.64 13.57 -26.42
N ILE A 171 -30.43 12.82 -25.66
CA ILE A 171 -29.93 11.90 -24.64
C ILE A 171 -29.27 10.68 -25.29
N ARG A 172 -29.89 10.11 -26.34
CA ARG A 172 -29.32 9.01 -27.12
C ARG A 172 -27.96 9.35 -27.70
N SER A 173 -27.76 10.60 -28.13
CA SER A 173 -26.49 11.07 -28.66
C SER A 173 -25.33 11.00 -27.66
N GLN A 174 -25.60 10.87 -26.35
CA GLN A 174 -24.57 10.78 -25.31
C GLN A 174 -24.02 9.35 -25.10
N PHE A 175 -24.57 8.35 -25.80
CA PHE A 175 -24.15 6.96 -25.67
C PHE A 175 -23.48 6.45 -26.94
N ASP A 176 -22.41 5.68 -26.76
CA ASP A 176 -21.69 4.98 -27.82
C ASP A 176 -22.47 3.74 -28.29
N VAL A 177 -23.09 3.05 -27.33
CA VAL A 177 -23.92 1.87 -27.56
C VAL A 177 -25.27 2.06 -26.87
N PHE A 178 -26.36 1.79 -27.58
CA PHE A 178 -27.72 1.94 -27.06
C PHE A 178 -28.51 0.65 -27.26
N VAL A 179 -28.86 -0.03 -26.17
CA VAL A 179 -29.67 -1.26 -26.18
C VAL A 179 -31.09 -0.95 -25.71
N SER A 180 -32.03 -1.08 -26.64
CA SER A 180 -33.47 -0.92 -26.40
C SER A 180 -34.14 -2.28 -26.26
N SER A 181 -34.86 -2.51 -25.15
CA SER A 181 -35.56 -3.78 -24.90
C SER A 181 -36.57 -4.14 -25.99
N ALA A 182 -37.38 -3.17 -26.44
CA ALA A 182 -38.45 -3.43 -27.40
C ALA A 182 -37.93 -3.73 -28.82
N HIS A 183 -36.77 -3.20 -29.20
CA HIS A 183 -36.16 -3.50 -30.50
C HIS A 183 -35.43 -4.85 -30.50
N VAL A 184 -34.96 -5.31 -29.34
CA VAL A 184 -34.19 -6.56 -29.19
C VAL A 184 -35.09 -7.75 -28.80
N GLY A 185 -36.30 -7.50 -28.29
CA GLY A 185 -37.20 -8.56 -27.82
C GLY A 185 -36.85 -9.13 -26.44
N LEU A 186 -35.93 -8.49 -25.72
CA LEU A 186 -35.44 -8.91 -24.41
C LEU A 186 -35.70 -7.81 -23.39
N ARG A 187 -35.90 -8.16 -22.10
CA ARG A 187 -36.25 -7.18 -21.06
C ARG A 187 -35.46 -7.40 -19.78
N LYS A 188 -35.03 -6.33 -19.12
CA LYS A 188 -34.52 -6.42 -17.74
C LYS A 188 -35.64 -6.95 -16.82
N PRO A 189 -35.39 -7.88 -15.88
CA PRO A 189 -34.08 -8.37 -15.42
C PRO A 189 -33.62 -9.70 -16.04
N ASP A 190 -34.05 -10.07 -17.26
CA ASP A 190 -33.59 -11.31 -17.93
C ASP A 190 -32.06 -11.28 -18.14
N PRO A 191 -31.29 -12.28 -17.65
CA PRO A 191 -29.83 -12.34 -17.84
C PRO A 191 -29.36 -12.16 -19.28
N ARG A 192 -30.16 -12.60 -20.26
CA ARG A 192 -29.82 -12.55 -21.70
C ARG A 192 -29.65 -11.11 -22.20
N ILE A 193 -30.40 -10.14 -21.67
CA ILE A 193 -30.29 -8.74 -22.10
C ILE A 193 -28.95 -8.11 -21.68
N TYR A 194 -28.44 -8.49 -20.50
CA TYR A 194 -27.15 -8.02 -20.01
C TYR A 194 -26.00 -8.63 -20.81
N GLN A 195 -26.09 -9.91 -21.15
CA GLN A 195 -25.13 -10.59 -22.02
C GLN A 195 -25.10 -9.94 -23.42
N TYR A 196 -26.28 -9.65 -23.98
CA TYR A 196 -26.40 -8.93 -25.25
C TYR A 196 -25.77 -7.53 -25.17
N ALA A 197 -25.98 -6.79 -24.08
CA ALA A 197 -25.36 -5.48 -23.89
C ALA A 197 -23.83 -5.56 -23.84
N VAL A 198 -23.25 -6.54 -23.11
CA VAL A 198 -21.80 -6.76 -23.09
C VAL A 198 -21.27 -7.09 -24.48
N MET A 199 -21.97 -7.96 -25.22
CA MET A 199 -21.61 -8.30 -26.59
C MET A 199 -21.58 -7.07 -27.51
N LYS A 200 -22.60 -6.19 -27.44
CA LYS A 200 -22.63 -4.95 -28.23
C LYS A 200 -21.55 -3.96 -27.86
N MET A 201 -21.23 -3.84 -26.57
CA MET A 201 -20.09 -3.02 -26.12
C MET A 201 -18.75 -3.58 -26.61
N ASP A 202 -18.57 -4.91 -26.57
CA ASP A 202 -17.36 -5.57 -27.07
C ASP A 202 -17.20 -5.41 -28.60
N GLU A 203 -18.28 -5.60 -29.37
CA GLU A 203 -18.30 -5.35 -30.81
C GLU A 203 -17.86 -3.92 -31.16
N TYR A 204 -18.44 -2.92 -30.48
CA TYR A 204 -18.10 -1.52 -30.67
C TYR A 204 -16.64 -1.23 -30.30
N ALA A 205 -16.17 -1.73 -29.17
CA ALA A 205 -14.80 -1.55 -28.71
C ALA A 205 -13.78 -2.13 -29.71
N ARG A 206 -14.06 -3.31 -30.27
CA ARG A 206 -13.21 -3.96 -31.28
C ARG A 206 -13.24 -3.25 -32.63
N GLU A 207 -14.40 -2.78 -33.07
CA GLU A 207 -14.52 -2.00 -34.32
C GLU A 207 -13.70 -0.71 -34.23
N LYS A 208 -13.84 0.03 -33.12
CA LYS A 208 -13.09 1.25 -32.87
C LYS A 208 -11.59 1.00 -32.71
N ALA A 209 -11.18 -0.12 -32.12
CA ALA A 209 -9.77 -0.51 -32.05
C ALA A 209 -9.15 -0.79 -33.43
N ARG A 210 -9.93 -1.21 -34.43
CA ARG A 210 -9.45 -1.48 -35.81
C ARG A 210 -9.23 -0.22 -36.65
N VAL A 211 -9.96 0.86 -36.37
CA VAL A 211 -9.97 2.08 -37.21
C VAL A 211 -8.82 3.05 -36.89
N GLY A 212 -8.15 2.92 -35.74
CA GLY A 212 -6.87 3.57 -35.43
C GLY A 212 -6.94 5.09 -35.20
N GLY A 213 -6.73 5.52 -33.94
CA GLY A 213 -6.49 6.90 -33.56
C GLY A 213 -5.72 6.97 -32.23
N SER A 214 -4.76 7.88 -32.12
CA SER A 214 -3.70 7.97 -31.08
C SER A 214 -4.16 8.16 -29.63
N SER A 215 -5.46 8.29 -29.34
CA SER A 215 -6.02 8.30 -27.98
C SER A 215 -6.46 6.92 -27.46
N MET A 216 -6.33 5.87 -28.28
CA MET A 216 -6.83 4.52 -27.96
C MET A 216 -5.91 3.65 -27.09
N GLU A 217 -4.60 3.97 -27.02
CA GLU A 217 -3.61 3.12 -26.35
C GLU A 217 -3.81 3.02 -24.83
N GLU A 218 -4.48 4.00 -24.20
CA GLU A 218 -4.68 4.03 -22.75
C GLU A 218 -5.79 3.09 -22.22
N LEU A 219 -6.72 2.63 -23.07
CA LEU A 219 -7.94 1.96 -22.61
C LEU A 219 -7.99 0.44 -22.83
N ASP A 220 -6.98 -0.12 -23.49
CA ASP A 220 -6.88 -1.56 -23.75
C ASP A 220 -8.22 -2.12 -24.30
N TRP A 221 -8.87 -1.38 -25.22
CA TRP A 221 -10.09 -1.86 -25.89
C TRP A 221 -9.81 -3.01 -26.85
N GLY A 222 -8.54 -3.20 -27.25
CA GLY A 222 -8.10 -4.32 -28.08
C GLY A 222 -8.23 -5.69 -27.43
N SER A 223 -8.19 -5.78 -26.09
CA SER A 223 -8.42 -7.05 -25.37
C SER A 223 -9.90 -7.38 -25.13
N GLY A 224 -10.81 -6.50 -25.56
CA GLY A 224 -12.25 -6.65 -25.43
C GLY A 224 -12.81 -6.23 -24.06
N ILE A 225 -14.14 -6.27 -23.96
CA ILE A 225 -14.92 -5.91 -22.77
C ILE A 225 -15.63 -7.14 -22.22
N THR A 226 -15.38 -7.45 -20.94
CA THR A 226 -16.10 -8.51 -20.22
C THR A 226 -17.10 -7.92 -19.23
N ALA A 227 -18.06 -8.72 -18.75
CA ALA A 227 -19.02 -8.28 -17.75
C ALA A 227 -18.35 -7.67 -16.49
N SER A 228 -17.21 -8.21 -16.07
CA SER A 228 -16.47 -7.74 -14.90
C SER A 228 -15.82 -6.35 -15.07
N ASP A 229 -15.68 -5.88 -16.32
CA ASP A 229 -15.15 -4.56 -16.66
C ASP A 229 -16.26 -3.49 -16.74
N VAL A 230 -17.53 -3.88 -16.59
CA VAL A 230 -18.71 -3.01 -16.72
C VAL A 230 -19.25 -2.63 -15.34
N ILE A 231 -19.56 -1.34 -15.15
CA ILE A 231 -20.40 -0.86 -14.04
C ILE A 231 -21.78 -0.52 -14.58
N PHE A 232 -22.82 -1.16 -14.05
CA PHE A 232 -24.21 -0.90 -14.39
C PHE A 232 -24.91 -0.04 -13.33
N LEU A 233 -25.51 1.08 -13.76
CA LEU A 233 -26.26 2.02 -12.95
C LEU A 233 -27.76 1.88 -13.24
N ASP A 234 -28.57 1.61 -12.22
CA ASP A 234 -30.03 1.43 -12.33
C ASP A 234 -30.67 1.86 -10.99
N ASP A 235 -31.91 2.35 -11.02
CA ASP A 235 -32.69 2.69 -9.83
C ASP A 235 -33.43 1.46 -9.23
N ILE A 236 -33.65 0.43 -10.05
CA ILE A 236 -34.38 -0.79 -9.70
C ILE A 236 -33.42 -1.88 -9.21
N GLY A 237 -33.57 -2.25 -7.92
CA GLY A 237 -32.70 -3.24 -7.28
C GLY A 237 -32.78 -4.66 -7.88
N ALA A 238 -33.90 -5.06 -8.49
CA ALA A 238 -34.02 -6.36 -9.17
C ALA A 238 -33.12 -6.46 -10.41
N ASN A 239 -33.03 -5.37 -11.18
CA ASN A 239 -32.15 -5.28 -12.36
C ASN A 239 -30.68 -5.38 -11.94
N LEU A 240 -30.29 -4.68 -10.87
CA LEU A 240 -28.92 -4.74 -10.35
C LEU A 240 -28.54 -6.12 -9.82
N LYS A 241 -29.50 -6.87 -9.23
CA LYS A 241 -29.28 -8.26 -8.80
C LYS A 241 -29.01 -9.15 -10.00
N ALA A 242 -29.80 -9.03 -11.06
CA ALA A 242 -29.60 -9.80 -12.29
C ALA A 242 -28.26 -9.46 -12.98
N ALA A 243 -27.91 -8.18 -13.10
CA ALA A 243 -26.63 -7.74 -13.64
C ALA A 243 -25.44 -8.30 -12.83
N LYS A 244 -25.53 -8.31 -11.50
CA LYS A 244 -24.53 -8.96 -10.62
C LYS A 244 -24.39 -10.45 -10.87
N MET A 245 -25.49 -11.17 -11.14
CA MET A 245 -25.44 -12.60 -11.47
C MET A 245 -24.73 -12.88 -12.80
N VAL A 246 -24.80 -11.94 -13.75
CA VAL A 246 -24.06 -12.00 -15.03
C VAL A 246 -22.59 -11.58 -14.86
N GLY A 247 -22.18 -11.09 -13.68
CA GLY A 247 -20.80 -10.75 -13.35
C GLY A 247 -20.46 -9.26 -13.50
N MET A 248 -21.46 -8.38 -13.64
CA MET A 248 -21.26 -6.93 -13.68
C MET A 248 -21.10 -6.33 -12.28
N ASN A 249 -20.32 -5.25 -12.20
CA ASN A 249 -20.35 -4.37 -11.05
C ASN A 249 -21.62 -3.51 -11.12
N THR A 250 -22.20 -3.15 -9.98
CA THR A 250 -23.46 -2.39 -9.96
C THR A 250 -23.48 -1.29 -8.92
N ILE A 251 -24.01 -0.14 -9.31
CA ILE A 251 -24.27 1.01 -8.46
C ILE A 251 -25.78 1.25 -8.46
N LYS A 252 -26.37 1.39 -7.27
CA LYS A 252 -27.79 1.70 -7.13
C LYS A 252 -27.99 3.20 -7.06
N VAL A 253 -28.75 3.75 -8.00
CA VAL A 253 -29.17 5.15 -7.93
C VAL A 253 -30.42 5.23 -7.07
N GLN A 254 -30.33 5.88 -5.91
CA GLN A 254 -31.52 6.15 -5.11
C GLN A 254 -32.30 7.31 -5.73
N LEU A 255 -33.62 7.17 -5.84
CA LEU A 255 -34.52 8.24 -6.30
C LEU A 255 -34.21 9.57 -5.60
N GLY A 256 -33.93 10.62 -6.38
CA GLY A 256 -33.59 11.96 -5.90
C GLY A 256 -32.17 12.12 -5.31
N LYS A 257 -31.33 11.08 -5.33
CA LYS A 257 -29.95 11.13 -4.81
C LYS A 257 -28.89 10.79 -5.86
N GLY A 258 -29.05 11.31 -7.08
CA GLY A 258 -28.06 11.15 -8.16
C GLY A 258 -26.63 11.54 -7.75
N ALA A 259 -26.48 12.56 -6.88
CA ALA A 259 -25.19 13.02 -6.37
C ALA A 259 -24.40 11.94 -5.58
N ASP A 260 -25.08 11.02 -4.89
CA ASP A 260 -24.41 9.96 -4.15
C ASP A 260 -23.81 8.91 -5.09
N ALA A 261 -24.51 8.61 -6.20
CA ALA A 261 -24.00 7.70 -7.24
C ALA A 261 -22.81 8.30 -8.00
N VAL A 262 -22.82 9.62 -8.27
CA VAL A 262 -21.65 10.33 -8.82
C VAL A 262 -20.47 10.24 -7.85
N ARG A 263 -20.69 10.45 -6.55
CA ARG A 263 -19.64 10.33 -5.53
C ARG A 263 -19.07 8.91 -5.45
N GLU A 264 -19.91 7.89 -5.61
CA GLU A 264 -19.48 6.49 -5.66
C GLU A 264 -18.62 6.20 -6.90
N LEU A 265 -18.97 6.76 -8.06
CA LEU A 265 -18.14 6.73 -9.27
C LEU A 265 -16.80 7.47 -9.10
N GLU A 266 -16.76 8.53 -8.28
CA GLU A 266 -15.55 9.31 -7.97
C GLU A 266 -14.63 8.62 -6.95
N MET A 267 -15.12 7.64 -6.17
CA MET A 267 -14.29 6.97 -5.17
C MET A 267 -13.19 6.12 -5.83
N PRO A 268 -11.94 6.20 -5.35
CA PRO A 268 -10.88 5.34 -5.84
C PRO A 268 -11.22 3.88 -5.51
N PHE A 269 -11.17 2.99 -6.51
CA PHE A 269 -11.53 1.57 -6.46
C PHE A 269 -10.66 0.67 -5.53
N THR A 270 -10.00 1.24 -4.52
CA THR A 270 -9.15 0.53 -3.56
C THR A 270 -9.92 0.18 -2.29
N LYS A 271 -9.95 -1.12 -1.93
CA LYS A 271 -10.56 -1.57 -0.67
C LYS A 271 -9.84 -0.98 0.54
N LEU A 272 -10.58 -0.30 1.43
CA LEU A 272 -10.04 0.25 2.66
C LEU A 272 -9.71 -0.86 3.68
N VAL A 273 -8.42 -1.15 3.87
CA VAL A 273 -7.93 -2.20 4.81
C VAL A 273 -7.61 -1.64 6.19
N LYS A 274 -7.07 -0.42 6.29
CA LYS A 274 -6.66 0.22 7.55
C LYS A 274 -7.79 1.05 8.17
N ASN A 275 -8.81 0.36 8.69
CA ASN A 275 -9.97 0.97 9.31
C ASN A 275 -9.83 1.15 10.84
N SER A 276 -10.83 1.76 11.48
CA SER A 276 -10.83 1.97 12.94
C SER A 276 -10.70 0.65 13.73
N ALA A 277 -11.41 -0.40 13.30
CA ALA A 277 -11.35 -1.72 13.91
C ALA A 277 -9.94 -2.35 13.83
N TYR A 278 -9.23 -2.14 12.71
CA TYR A 278 -7.84 -2.55 12.54
C TYR A 278 -6.94 -1.88 13.58
N TYR A 279 -7.00 -0.54 13.69
CA TYR A 279 -6.15 0.20 14.62
C TYR A 279 -6.46 -0.13 16.09
N SER A 280 -7.72 -0.35 16.44
CA SER A 280 -8.13 -0.76 17.79
C SER A 280 -7.50 -2.08 18.23
N ARG A 281 -7.15 -2.96 17.28
CA ARG A 281 -6.55 -4.28 17.55
C ARG A 281 -5.08 -4.37 17.12
N TYR A 282 -4.51 -3.28 16.60
CA TYR A 282 -3.16 -3.28 16.06
C TYR A 282 -2.12 -3.27 17.17
N GLN A 283 -1.39 -4.38 17.34
CA GLN A 283 -0.32 -4.47 18.33
C GLN A 283 1.01 -3.96 17.75
N THR A 284 1.50 -2.84 18.27
CA THR A 284 2.81 -2.32 17.86
C THR A 284 3.95 -3.19 18.38
N LYS A 285 4.92 -3.50 17.52
CA LYS A 285 6.19 -4.11 17.95
C LYS A 285 7.05 -3.11 18.74
N TYR A 286 8.06 -3.62 19.46
CA TYR A 286 9.03 -2.79 20.20
C TYR A 286 9.64 -1.68 19.33
N LYS A 287 9.92 -0.53 19.93
CA LYS A 287 10.40 0.69 19.24
C LYS A 287 11.58 0.40 18.30
N ARG A 288 12.59 -0.36 18.76
CA ARG A 288 13.77 -0.68 17.95
C ARG A 288 13.50 -1.71 16.85
N ARG A 289 12.50 -2.58 17.02
CA ARG A 289 12.04 -3.51 15.97
C ARG A 289 11.28 -2.78 14.87
N ARG A 290 10.40 -1.82 15.25
CA ARG A 290 9.70 -0.94 14.30
C ARG A 290 10.67 -0.07 13.50
N ALA A 291 11.75 0.40 14.12
CA ALA A 291 12.81 1.12 13.44
C ALA A 291 13.77 0.22 12.64
N GLY A 292 13.62 -1.11 12.68
CA GLY A 292 14.51 -2.04 11.98
C GLY A 292 15.96 -2.01 12.46
N LYS A 293 16.23 -1.69 13.73
CA LYS A 293 17.59 -1.51 14.27
C LYS A 293 18.08 -2.64 15.17
N THR A 294 17.21 -3.56 15.56
CA THR A 294 17.55 -4.61 16.53
C THR A 294 16.74 -5.85 16.29
N ASP A 295 17.43 -6.98 16.17
CA ASP A 295 16.86 -8.29 16.37
C ASP A 295 16.85 -8.63 17.88
N TYR A 296 15.65 -8.73 18.45
CA TYR A 296 15.49 -9.07 19.86
C TYR A 296 15.71 -10.56 20.13
N TYR A 297 15.61 -11.44 19.13
CA TYR A 297 15.81 -12.87 19.30
C TYR A 297 17.28 -13.20 19.55
N ALA A 298 18.18 -12.68 18.72
CA ALA A 298 19.62 -12.75 18.94
C ALA A 298 20.04 -11.98 20.21
N ARG A 299 19.56 -10.73 20.36
CA ARG A 299 19.91 -9.90 21.53
C ARG A 299 19.56 -10.60 22.85
N LYS A 300 18.38 -11.22 22.98
CA LYS A 300 17.98 -11.93 24.21
C LYS A 300 19.05 -12.94 24.64
N ARG A 301 19.59 -13.73 23.71
CA ARG A 301 20.61 -14.77 23.99
C ARG A 301 22.00 -14.19 24.27
N LEU A 302 22.34 -13.11 23.57
CA LEU A 302 23.61 -12.42 23.77
C LEU A 302 23.67 -11.78 25.17
N ILE A 303 22.59 -11.18 25.65
CA ILE A 303 22.59 -10.42 26.92
C ILE A 303 22.29 -11.25 28.15
N THR A 304 21.56 -12.38 28.02
CA THR A 304 21.23 -13.20 29.18
C THR A 304 22.49 -13.81 29.78
N GLN A 305 22.72 -13.52 31.06
CA GLN A 305 23.76 -14.09 31.88
C GLN A 305 23.22 -15.28 32.68
N ALA A 306 24.07 -16.25 32.99
CA ALA A 306 23.71 -17.34 33.89
C ALA A 306 23.41 -16.79 35.29
N LYS A 307 22.27 -17.17 35.88
CA LYS A 307 21.78 -16.59 37.15
C LYS A 307 22.74 -16.80 38.32
N ASN A 308 23.52 -17.89 38.30
CA ASN A 308 24.54 -18.19 39.30
C ASN A 308 25.78 -17.26 39.22
N LYS A 309 25.92 -16.45 38.17
CA LYS A 309 26.97 -15.44 38.05
C LYS A 309 26.51 -14.06 38.58
N TYR A 310 25.29 -13.96 39.11
CA TYR A 310 24.73 -12.76 39.74
C TYR A 310 24.95 -11.48 38.90
N ASN A 311 25.73 -10.53 39.43
CA ASN A 311 26.00 -9.23 38.81
C ASN A 311 27.18 -9.24 37.81
N ALA A 312 27.80 -10.40 37.55
CA ALA A 312 28.91 -10.47 36.61
C ALA A 312 28.45 -10.04 35.20
N PRO A 313 28.98 -8.92 34.67
CA PRO A 313 28.52 -8.39 33.40
C PRO A 313 28.91 -9.33 32.25
N LYS A 314 28.01 -9.46 31.28
CA LYS A 314 28.29 -10.14 30.02
C LYS A 314 28.65 -9.08 28.98
N TYR A 315 29.93 -8.96 28.66
CA TYR A 315 30.45 -7.99 27.69
C TYR A 315 30.18 -8.44 26.26
N ARG A 316 29.76 -7.50 25.42
CA ARG A 316 29.61 -7.70 23.98
C ARG A 316 30.46 -6.71 23.20
N LEU A 317 31.07 -7.18 22.13
CA LEU A 317 31.70 -6.38 21.10
C LEU A 317 30.63 -6.03 20.06
N VAL A 318 30.10 -4.82 20.12
CA VAL A 318 29.14 -4.30 19.17
C VAL A 318 29.90 -3.71 17.98
N VAL A 319 29.77 -4.36 16.82
CA VAL A 319 30.35 -3.87 15.56
C VAL A 319 29.23 -3.40 14.64
N ARG A 320 29.29 -2.15 14.18
CA ARG A 320 28.29 -1.57 13.26
C ARG A 320 28.98 -0.82 12.13
N PHE A 321 28.47 -1.03 10.93
CA PHE A 321 28.87 -0.26 9.76
C PHE A 321 27.78 0.75 9.43
N THR A 322 28.17 2.00 9.28
CA THR A 322 27.38 3.01 8.58
C THR A 322 27.84 3.07 7.12
N ASN A 323 27.28 3.98 6.31
CA ASN A 323 27.70 4.10 4.91
C ASN A 323 29.17 4.54 4.75
N ARG A 324 29.74 5.24 5.74
CA ARG A 324 31.08 5.85 5.63
C ARG A 324 31.94 5.72 6.89
N ASP A 325 31.50 4.94 7.88
CA ASP A 325 32.20 4.82 9.16
C ASP A 325 31.94 3.44 9.81
N ILE A 326 32.90 2.99 10.61
CA ILE A 326 32.85 1.75 11.39
C ILE A 326 32.80 2.13 12.87
N ILE A 327 31.91 1.49 13.61
CA ILE A 327 31.70 1.72 15.03
C ILE A 327 31.95 0.42 15.76
N CYS A 328 32.95 0.39 16.64
CA CYS A 328 33.24 -0.74 17.52
C CYS A 328 33.11 -0.31 18.98
N GLN A 329 32.35 -1.07 19.78
CA GLN A 329 32.10 -0.74 21.18
C GLN A 329 32.08 -1.99 22.06
N ILE A 330 32.70 -1.92 23.23
CA ILE A 330 32.50 -2.90 24.29
C ILE A 330 31.35 -2.42 25.17
N VAL A 331 30.31 -3.23 25.30
CA VAL A 331 29.05 -2.81 25.94
C VAL A 331 28.54 -3.87 26.92
N THR A 332 27.99 -3.43 28.04
CA THR A 332 27.24 -4.25 29.00
C THR A 332 25.76 -3.89 29.00
N SER A 333 24.90 -4.79 29.49
CA SER A 333 23.45 -4.55 29.55
C SER A 333 23.01 -4.27 30.97
N GLU A 334 22.20 -3.24 31.17
CA GLU A 334 21.46 -2.99 32.40
C GLU A 334 19.96 -2.80 32.11
N LEU A 335 19.14 -2.77 33.17
CA LEU A 335 17.69 -2.61 33.04
C LEU A 335 17.30 -1.24 32.43
N VAL A 336 18.02 -0.18 32.81
CA VAL A 336 17.76 1.19 32.33
C VAL A 336 18.24 1.36 30.88
N GLY A 337 19.36 0.74 30.54
CA GLY A 337 19.98 0.86 29.23
C GLY A 337 21.33 0.18 29.18
N ASP A 338 21.89 0.11 27.98
CA ASP A 338 23.22 -0.45 27.79
C ASP A 338 24.29 0.57 28.20
N LYS A 339 25.33 0.12 28.93
CA LYS A 339 26.48 0.94 29.28
C LYS A 339 27.66 0.62 28.36
N VAL A 340 28.22 1.66 27.75
CA VAL A 340 29.42 1.54 26.91
C VAL A 340 30.64 1.59 27.81
N PHE A 341 31.45 0.54 27.78
CA PHE A 341 32.69 0.44 28.54
C PHE A 341 33.85 1.15 27.82
N SER A 342 33.98 0.89 26.52
CA SER A 342 34.97 1.50 25.63
C SER A 342 34.39 1.59 24.21
N CYS A 343 34.85 2.54 23.41
CA CYS A 343 34.46 2.72 22.01
C CYS A 343 35.67 3.10 21.16
N ALA A 344 35.62 2.76 19.88
CA ALA A 344 36.54 3.17 18.83
C ALA A 344 35.77 3.32 17.52
N TYR A 345 36.23 4.23 16.66
CA TYR A 345 35.56 4.57 15.40
C TYR A 345 36.58 4.64 14.27
N ALA A 346 36.18 4.30 13.04
CA ALA A 346 37.11 4.34 11.91
C ALA A 346 37.57 5.76 11.57
N HIS A 347 36.72 6.79 11.77
CA HIS A 347 37.15 8.17 11.58
C HIS A 347 38.29 8.63 12.52
N GLU A 348 38.55 7.91 13.62
CA GLU A 348 39.73 8.15 14.46
C GLU A 348 41.03 7.62 13.85
N LEU A 349 40.95 6.68 12.89
CA LEU A 349 42.12 6.05 12.26
C LEU A 349 42.99 7.05 11.48
N LYS A 350 42.42 8.20 11.08
CA LYS A 350 43.16 9.30 10.44
C LYS A 350 44.35 9.77 11.29
N ARG A 351 44.21 9.71 12.62
CA ARG A 351 45.27 10.09 13.57
C ARG A 351 46.43 9.09 13.61
N TYR A 352 46.17 7.88 13.14
CA TYR A 352 47.10 6.76 13.11
C TYR A 352 47.65 6.50 11.70
N GLY A 353 47.45 7.42 10.74
CA GLY A 353 47.99 7.34 9.38
C GLY A 353 47.02 6.88 8.30
N ILE A 354 45.88 6.26 8.67
CA ILE A 354 44.88 5.79 7.70
C ILE A 354 43.92 6.92 7.35
N LYS A 355 44.22 7.67 6.28
CA LYS A 355 43.40 8.81 5.83
C LYS A 355 42.17 8.39 5.02
N HIS A 356 42.34 7.41 4.14
CA HIS A 356 41.33 6.94 3.17
C HIS A 356 40.86 5.52 3.48
N GLY A 357 39.82 5.06 2.77
CA GLY A 357 39.40 3.65 2.86
C GLY A 357 38.78 3.22 4.19
N LEU A 358 38.24 4.15 4.98
CA LEU A 358 37.78 3.93 6.38
C LEU A 358 36.64 2.91 6.58
N THR A 359 36.14 2.28 5.52
CA THR A 359 35.11 1.24 5.62
C THR A 359 35.51 -0.09 4.98
N ASN A 360 36.73 -0.24 4.49
CA ASN A 360 37.20 -1.52 3.92
C ASN A 360 37.48 -2.57 5.03
N TRP A 361 37.98 -3.74 4.64
CA TRP A 361 38.27 -4.82 5.59
C TRP A 361 39.44 -4.47 6.54
N ALA A 362 40.50 -3.87 6.01
CA ALA A 362 41.69 -3.43 6.76
C ALA A 362 41.36 -2.37 7.82
N ALA A 363 40.54 -1.37 7.48
CA ALA A 363 40.05 -0.37 8.42
C ALA A 363 39.16 -0.99 9.52
N ALA A 364 38.38 -2.03 9.19
CA ALA A 364 37.62 -2.77 10.19
C ALA A 364 38.55 -3.46 11.19
N TYR A 365 39.59 -4.13 10.69
CA TYR A 365 40.64 -4.75 11.51
C TYR A 365 41.31 -3.72 12.43
N ALA A 366 41.83 -2.62 11.88
CA ALA A 366 42.48 -1.57 12.65
C ALA A 366 41.56 -0.95 13.71
N THR A 367 40.27 -0.75 13.41
CA THR A 367 39.28 -0.25 14.38
C THR A 367 39.05 -1.24 15.53
N GLY A 368 39.04 -2.54 15.23
CA GLY A 368 38.97 -3.63 16.22
C GLY A 368 40.19 -3.66 17.13
N LEU A 369 41.38 -3.58 16.55
CA LEU A 369 42.67 -3.51 17.26
C LEU A 369 42.73 -2.30 18.20
N LEU A 370 42.33 -1.12 17.69
CA LEU A 370 42.26 0.11 18.49
C LEU A 370 41.33 -0.05 19.69
N LEU A 371 40.15 -0.64 19.50
CA LEU A 371 39.23 -0.90 20.61
C LEU A 371 39.82 -1.85 21.65
N ALA A 372 40.49 -2.91 21.20
CA ALA A 372 41.12 -3.90 22.07
C ALA A 372 42.18 -3.27 22.96
N ARG A 373 43.18 -2.60 22.35
CA ARG A 373 44.26 -1.93 23.10
C ARG A 373 43.73 -0.85 24.03
N ARG A 374 42.73 -0.08 23.62
CA ARG A 374 42.06 0.92 24.48
C ARG A 374 41.37 0.30 25.69
N THR A 375 40.73 -0.86 25.50
CA THR A 375 40.01 -1.59 26.55
C THR A 375 40.98 -2.21 27.55
N LEU A 376 42.04 -2.86 27.08
CA LEU A 376 43.06 -3.47 27.94
C LEU A 376 43.85 -2.42 28.72
N LYS A 377 44.27 -1.34 28.07
CA LYS A 377 44.96 -0.21 28.73
C LYS A 377 44.10 0.47 29.80
N LYS A 378 42.78 0.50 29.60
CA LYS A 378 41.84 1.01 30.62
C LYS A 378 41.73 0.08 31.84
N LEU A 379 41.97 -1.22 31.64
CA LEU A 379 41.93 -2.24 32.69
C LEU A 379 43.30 -2.49 33.34
N GLY A 380 44.38 -1.93 32.78
CA GLY A 380 45.76 -2.22 33.21
C GLY A 380 46.22 -3.62 32.84
N LEU A 381 45.72 -4.15 31.71
CA LEU A 381 46.01 -5.50 31.20
C LEU A 381 46.70 -5.46 29.82
N ASP A 382 47.25 -4.31 29.43
CA ASP A 382 47.83 -4.10 28.11
C ASP A 382 49.21 -4.75 27.93
N GLU A 383 49.98 -4.88 29.02
CA GLU A 383 51.29 -5.56 29.04
C GLU A 383 51.11 -7.09 29.13
N ASP A 384 50.21 -7.57 29.99
CA ASP A 384 49.91 -9.01 30.15
C ASP A 384 49.37 -9.66 28.86
N PHE A 385 48.57 -8.92 28.08
CA PHE A 385 47.89 -9.44 26.88
C PHE A 385 48.18 -8.56 25.66
N THR A 386 49.38 -8.68 25.09
CA THR A 386 49.80 -7.96 23.86
C THR A 386 49.15 -8.53 22.59
N GLY A 387 48.71 -9.78 22.62
CA GLY A 387 48.09 -10.49 21.50
C GLY A 387 49.09 -10.83 20.40
N VAL A 388 48.66 -10.81 19.14
CA VAL A 388 49.51 -11.15 17.98
C VAL A 388 50.13 -9.88 17.43
N GLU A 389 51.44 -9.68 17.64
CA GLU A 389 52.13 -8.44 17.26
C GLU A 389 52.27 -8.26 15.75
N GLU A 390 52.64 -9.33 15.07
CA GLU A 390 52.75 -9.40 13.62
C GLU A 390 51.59 -10.23 13.06
N PRO A 391 50.61 -9.61 12.38
CA PRO A 391 49.46 -10.34 11.85
C PRO A 391 49.88 -11.19 10.64
N ASP A 392 50.25 -12.44 10.91
CA ASP A 392 50.54 -13.51 9.95
C ASP A 392 49.29 -14.08 9.27
N GLY A 393 48.09 -13.75 9.79
CA GLY A 393 46.83 -14.32 9.30
C GLY A 393 46.50 -15.68 9.90
N GLU A 394 47.28 -16.17 10.87
CA GLU A 394 46.98 -17.42 11.56
C GLU A 394 45.79 -17.28 12.52
N TYR A 395 45.06 -18.38 12.66
CA TYR A 395 43.99 -18.48 13.63
C TYR A 395 44.56 -18.78 15.02
N LYS A 396 44.60 -17.75 15.87
CA LYS A 396 45.02 -17.83 17.28
C LYS A 396 43.99 -17.14 18.17
N LEU A 397 43.72 -17.74 19.33
CA LEU A 397 42.93 -17.13 20.40
C LEU A 397 43.87 -16.71 21.53
N THR A 398 43.55 -15.61 22.21
CA THR A 398 44.30 -15.20 23.40
C THR A 398 43.99 -16.14 24.56
N GLU A 399 44.98 -16.92 24.98
CA GLU A 399 44.87 -17.83 26.13
C GLU A 399 45.12 -17.09 27.46
N ALA A 400 44.94 -17.79 28.59
CA ALA A 400 45.32 -17.26 29.90
C ALA A 400 46.84 -17.05 29.97
N ALA A 401 47.26 -15.99 30.67
CA ALA A 401 48.65 -15.65 30.86
C ALA A 401 48.99 -15.65 32.36
N GLU A 402 50.21 -16.06 32.68
CA GLU A 402 50.80 -15.88 34.01
C GLU A 402 51.19 -14.41 34.13
N GLY A 403 50.64 -13.69 35.10
CA GLY A 403 51.01 -12.30 35.35
C GLY A 403 52.38 -12.18 36.01
N GLU A 404 52.91 -10.96 36.12
CA GLU A 404 54.19 -10.68 36.80
C GLU A 404 54.25 -11.15 38.27
N ASP A 405 53.08 -11.41 38.88
CA ASP A 405 52.92 -11.88 40.26
C ASP A 405 52.82 -13.43 40.39
N ASP A 406 53.12 -14.21 39.33
CA ASP A 406 52.90 -15.67 39.23
C ASP A 406 51.42 -16.11 39.40
N GLU A 407 50.46 -15.17 39.36
CA GLU A 407 49.02 -15.44 39.36
C GLU A 407 48.46 -15.55 37.94
N GLU A 408 47.71 -16.62 37.66
CA GLU A 408 47.05 -16.84 36.36
C GLU A 408 45.94 -15.80 36.11
N ARG A 409 46.19 -14.85 35.21
CA ARG A 409 45.22 -13.84 34.80
C ARG A 409 44.44 -14.34 33.58
N ARG A 410 43.11 -14.14 33.61
CA ARG A 410 42.22 -14.52 32.51
C ARG A 410 42.03 -13.35 31.54
N PRO A 411 42.07 -13.59 30.22
CA PRO A 411 41.92 -12.54 29.23
C PRO A 411 40.51 -11.93 29.27
N PHE A 412 40.40 -10.67 28.87
CA PHE A 412 39.11 -9.98 28.85
C PHE A 412 38.17 -10.61 27.81
N LYS A 413 37.11 -11.26 28.29
CA LYS A 413 36.15 -11.98 27.45
C LYS A 413 35.03 -11.09 26.94
N ALA A 414 34.85 -11.04 25.62
CA ALA A 414 33.72 -10.35 24.98
C ALA A 414 33.08 -11.20 23.88
N PHE A 415 31.77 -11.06 23.69
CA PHE A 415 31.02 -11.79 22.64
C PHE A 415 30.68 -10.87 21.47
N LEU A 416 30.88 -11.32 20.23
CA LEU A 416 30.54 -10.53 19.05
C LEU A 416 29.02 -10.31 18.93
N ASP A 417 28.60 -9.05 18.78
CA ASP A 417 27.25 -8.64 18.42
C ASP A 417 27.27 -8.05 17.00
N VAL A 418 26.87 -8.87 16.02
CA VAL A 418 26.76 -8.49 14.60
C VAL A 418 25.50 -7.70 14.25
N GLY A 419 24.53 -7.63 15.16
CA GLY A 419 23.26 -6.94 14.94
C GLY A 419 22.42 -7.57 13.82
N LEU A 420 22.24 -6.84 12.72
CA LEU A 420 21.47 -7.27 11.54
C LEU A 420 22.35 -7.60 10.33
N HIS A 421 23.67 -7.56 10.48
CA HIS A 421 24.57 -7.95 9.41
C HIS A 421 24.45 -9.44 9.11
N ARG A 422 24.43 -9.79 7.83
CA ARG A 422 24.50 -11.17 7.37
C ARG A 422 25.89 -11.72 7.65
N THR A 423 25.96 -12.90 8.25
CA THR A 423 27.20 -13.62 8.55
C THR A 423 27.61 -14.48 7.36
N SER A 424 28.19 -13.85 6.33
CA SER A 424 28.83 -14.53 5.21
C SER A 424 30.35 -14.60 5.39
N THR A 425 30.99 -15.57 4.76
CA THR A 425 32.46 -15.66 4.71
C THR A 425 33.03 -14.41 4.01
N GLY A 426 34.10 -13.82 4.57
CA GLY A 426 34.70 -12.57 4.08
C GLY A 426 33.99 -11.29 4.55
N ALA A 427 32.92 -11.37 5.35
CA ALA A 427 32.26 -10.17 5.84
C ALA A 427 33.17 -9.32 6.75
N ARG A 428 33.24 -8.00 6.48
CA ARG A 428 34.06 -7.03 7.23
C ARG A 428 33.82 -6.98 8.74
N VAL A 429 32.64 -7.43 9.20
CA VAL A 429 32.34 -7.53 10.65
C VAL A 429 33.30 -8.48 11.36
N PHE A 430 33.78 -9.50 10.65
CA PHE A 430 34.76 -10.45 11.17
C PHE A 430 36.19 -9.90 11.10
N GLY A 431 36.48 -8.94 10.22
CA GLY A 431 37.74 -8.19 10.27
C GLY A 431 37.89 -7.40 11.56
N ALA A 432 36.84 -6.67 11.98
CA ALA A 432 36.84 -5.99 13.28
C ALA A 432 36.92 -6.95 14.47
N MET A 433 36.33 -8.15 14.36
CA MET A 433 36.48 -9.21 15.37
C MET A 433 37.92 -9.73 15.43
N LYS A 434 38.55 -9.98 14.27
CA LYS A 434 39.94 -10.46 14.16
C LYS A 434 40.92 -9.45 14.74
N GLY A 435 40.82 -8.18 14.37
CA GLY A 435 41.65 -7.12 14.96
C GLY A 435 41.45 -6.97 16.47
N ALA A 436 40.20 -7.12 16.96
CA ALA A 436 39.95 -7.10 18.39
C ALA A 436 40.54 -8.33 19.12
N SER A 437 40.55 -9.50 18.48
CA SER A 437 41.19 -10.72 18.99
C SER A 437 42.71 -10.58 19.01
N ASP A 438 43.31 -10.16 17.91
CA ASP A 438 44.76 -9.99 17.77
C ASP A 438 45.29 -8.87 18.69
N GLY A 439 44.43 -7.93 19.08
CA GLY A 439 44.75 -6.91 20.08
C GLY A 439 44.73 -7.38 21.53
N GLY A 440 44.46 -8.67 21.79
CA GLY A 440 44.52 -9.30 23.12
C GLY A 440 43.17 -9.53 23.81
N LEU A 441 42.03 -9.27 23.15
CA LEU A 441 40.72 -9.62 23.72
C LEU A 441 40.37 -11.08 23.41
N TYR A 442 39.85 -11.79 24.41
CA TYR A 442 39.31 -13.12 24.17
C TYR A 442 37.90 -13.05 23.59
N ILE A 443 37.80 -13.21 22.28
CA ILE A 443 36.54 -13.31 21.54
C ILE A 443 36.38 -14.73 21.03
N PRO A 444 35.44 -15.53 21.54
CA PRO A 444 35.26 -16.90 21.06
C PRO A 444 34.68 -16.88 19.64
N HIS A 445 35.46 -17.40 18.67
CA HIS A 445 35.10 -17.47 17.26
C HIS A 445 35.68 -18.71 16.57
N SER A 446 35.44 -18.85 15.27
CA SER A 446 35.97 -19.94 14.43
C SER A 446 36.48 -19.35 13.11
N GLU A 447 37.36 -20.07 12.42
CA GLU A 447 38.03 -19.59 11.19
C GLU A 447 37.14 -19.61 9.93
N ASN A 448 36.05 -20.36 9.96
CA ASN A 448 35.16 -20.62 8.82
C ASN A 448 34.47 -19.40 8.16
N ARG A 449 34.59 -18.20 8.75
CA ARG A 449 34.02 -16.96 8.22
C ARG A 449 35.06 -15.94 7.78
N PHE A 450 36.35 -16.25 7.90
CA PHE A 450 37.40 -15.38 7.41
C PHE A 450 37.53 -15.45 5.88
N PRO A 451 37.94 -14.35 5.22
CA PRO A 451 38.37 -14.42 3.83
C PRO A 451 39.57 -15.38 3.73
N GLY A 452 39.60 -16.22 2.69
CA GLY A 452 40.59 -17.29 2.55
C GLY A 452 40.13 -18.66 3.07
N TYR A 453 38.97 -18.75 3.76
CA TYR A 453 38.42 -20.04 4.15
C TYR A 453 37.72 -20.73 2.97
N ASP A 454 38.21 -21.91 2.60
CA ASP A 454 37.59 -22.76 1.60
C ASP A 454 36.56 -23.72 2.25
N ILE A 455 35.37 -23.78 1.65
CA ILE A 455 34.27 -24.62 2.13
C ILE A 455 34.51 -26.09 1.77
N GLU A 456 35.22 -26.36 0.67
CA GLU A 456 35.46 -27.71 0.17
C GLU A 456 36.57 -28.40 0.97
N SER A 457 37.76 -27.78 1.05
CA SER A 457 38.88 -28.30 1.84
C SER A 457 38.67 -28.15 3.36
N LYS A 458 37.83 -27.19 3.80
CA LYS A 458 37.67 -26.77 5.21
C LYS A 458 38.95 -26.20 5.83
N GLU A 459 39.85 -25.69 5.01
CA GLU A 459 41.11 -25.08 5.43
C GLU A 459 41.06 -23.56 5.26
N LEU A 460 41.75 -22.84 6.16
CA LEU A 460 41.95 -21.41 6.07
C LEU A 460 43.29 -21.13 5.40
N ASP A 461 43.24 -20.42 4.28
CA ASP A 461 44.42 -19.80 3.69
C ASP A 461 44.80 -18.54 4.50
N SER A 462 45.85 -18.66 5.31
CA SER A 462 46.38 -17.57 6.15
C SER A 462 46.99 -16.44 5.31
N GLU A 463 47.56 -16.75 4.14
CA GLU A 463 48.15 -15.75 3.24
C GLU A 463 47.08 -14.83 2.67
N VAL A 464 45.95 -15.40 2.23
CA VAL A 464 44.79 -14.62 1.78
C VAL A 464 44.22 -13.79 2.93
N LEU A 465 44.10 -14.35 4.14
CA LEU A 465 43.61 -13.58 5.29
C LEU A 465 44.55 -12.41 5.62
N ARG A 466 45.86 -12.65 5.62
CA ARG A 466 46.88 -11.62 5.80
C ARG A 466 46.77 -10.52 4.75
N LYS A 467 46.64 -10.89 3.48
CA LYS A 467 46.41 -9.94 2.38
C LYS A 467 45.17 -9.06 2.59
N TYR A 468 44.10 -9.61 3.16
CA TYR A 468 42.91 -8.82 3.51
C TYR A 468 43.13 -7.87 4.70
N ILE A 469 43.93 -8.27 5.70
CA ILE A 469 44.32 -7.43 6.85
C ILE A 469 45.04 -6.17 6.39
N PHE A 470 45.97 -6.30 5.46
CA PHE A 470 46.78 -5.18 4.93
C PHE A 470 46.19 -4.51 3.68
N GLY A 471 44.98 -4.88 3.28
CA GLY A 471 44.29 -4.22 2.17
C GLY A 471 44.81 -4.58 0.78
N GLY A 472 45.52 -5.70 0.61
CA GLY A 472 46.04 -6.14 -0.68
C GLY A 472 44.97 -6.34 -1.76
N HIS A 473 43.75 -6.74 -1.39
CA HIS A 473 42.61 -6.78 -2.34
C HIS A 473 42.20 -5.40 -2.87
N VAL A 474 42.49 -4.32 -2.12
CA VAL A 474 42.29 -2.95 -2.59
C VAL A 474 43.45 -2.54 -3.48
N ALA A 475 44.69 -2.89 -3.12
CA ALA A 475 45.87 -2.65 -3.94
C ALA A 475 45.75 -3.32 -5.32
N GLU A 476 45.41 -4.60 -5.38
CA GLU A 476 45.19 -5.31 -6.65
C GLU A 476 44.09 -4.67 -7.51
N TYR A 477 43.02 -4.19 -6.86
CA TYR A 477 41.95 -3.50 -7.56
C TYR A 477 42.37 -2.12 -8.07
N MET A 478 43.27 -1.44 -7.36
CA MET A 478 43.91 -0.20 -7.82
C MET A 478 44.78 -0.46 -9.05
N GLU A 479 45.62 -1.50 -9.02
CA GLU A 479 46.49 -1.89 -10.14
C GLU A 479 45.66 -2.29 -11.38
N THR A 480 44.69 -3.18 -11.20
CA THR A 480 43.83 -3.66 -12.30
C THR A 480 43.08 -2.50 -12.96
N LEU A 481 42.55 -1.55 -12.18
CA LEU A 481 41.87 -0.38 -12.74
C LEU A 481 42.81 0.61 -13.39
N ALA A 482 44.04 0.76 -12.89
CA ALA A 482 45.04 1.63 -13.50
C ALA A 482 45.43 1.12 -14.89
N ASP A 483 45.50 -0.20 -15.08
CA ASP A 483 45.83 -0.84 -16.36
C ASP A 483 44.63 -0.91 -17.32
N ASP A 484 43.42 -1.22 -16.82
CA ASP A 484 42.23 -1.47 -17.66
C ASP A 484 41.44 -0.20 -18.01
N ASP A 485 41.23 0.73 -17.06
CA ASP A 485 40.33 1.88 -17.21
C ASP A 485 40.75 3.05 -16.29
N GLU A 486 41.63 3.90 -16.82
CA GLU A 486 42.19 5.06 -16.11
C GLU A 486 41.12 6.09 -15.68
N GLU A 487 40.00 6.22 -16.43
CA GLU A 487 38.90 7.12 -16.08
C GLU A 487 38.18 6.62 -14.82
N ARG A 488 37.89 5.31 -14.76
CA ARG A 488 37.31 4.70 -13.55
C ARG A 488 38.26 4.76 -12.37
N TYR A 489 39.55 4.52 -12.59
CA TYR A 489 40.58 4.63 -11.56
C TYR A 489 40.57 6.02 -10.90
N LYS A 490 40.63 7.08 -11.71
CA LYS A 490 40.56 8.48 -11.25
C LYS A 490 39.28 8.75 -10.46
N SER A 491 38.11 8.30 -10.97
CA SER A 491 36.83 8.55 -10.30
C SER A 491 36.67 7.85 -8.95
N GLN A 492 37.19 6.62 -8.82
CA GLN A 492 36.99 5.76 -7.66
C GLN A 492 38.04 6.02 -6.57
N PHE A 493 39.28 6.34 -6.97
CA PHE A 493 40.43 6.51 -6.08
C PHE A 493 40.96 7.94 -6.02
N GLN A 494 40.17 8.95 -6.43
CA GLN A 494 40.58 10.37 -6.42
C GLN A 494 41.29 10.80 -5.13
N GLY A 495 40.75 10.43 -3.95
CA GLY A 495 41.35 10.79 -2.68
C GLY A 495 42.73 10.16 -2.44
N TYR A 496 42.98 8.96 -2.97
CA TYR A 496 44.30 8.32 -2.92
C TYR A 496 45.30 9.04 -3.84
N ILE A 497 44.85 9.45 -5.04
CA ILE A 497 45.66 10.20 -6.01
C ILE A 497 46.04 11.58 -5.44
N ASP A 498 45.08 12.28 -4.84
CA ASP A 498 45.30 13.62 -4.27
C ASP A 498 46.36 13.62 -3.15
N ASP A 499 46.43 12.53 -2.37
CA ASP A 499 47.39 12.34 -1.28
C ASP A 499 48.66 11.58 -1.71
N GLY A 500 48.79 11.20 -2.98
CA GLY A 500 49.97 10.50 -3.53
C GLY A 500 50.16 9.08 -2.99
N ILE A 501 49.07 8.34 -2.75
CA ILE A 501 49.11 6.97 -2.23
C ILE A 501 48.95 5.95 -3.37
N GLU A 502 49.99 5.19 -3.64
CA GLU A 502 50.04 4.13 -4.65
C GLU A 502 49.72 2.75 -4.05
N ALA A 503 49.49 1.74 -4.90
CA ALA A 503 48.99 0.42 -4.51
C ALA A 503 49.99 -0.35 -3.61
N ASP A 504 51.28 -0.22 -3.91
CA ASP A 504 52.41 -0.81 -3.18
C ASP A 504 52.56 -0.23 -1.76
N GLY A 505 52.29 1.06 -1.58
CA GLY A 505 52.39 1.74 -0.29
C GLY A 505 51.29 1.40 0.73
N LEU A 506 50.24 0.65 0.35
CA LEU A 506 49.12 0.33 1.25
C LEU A 506 49.53 -0.57 2.42
N GLU A 507 50.37 -1.58 2.18
CA GLU A 507 50.76 -2.53 3.22
C GLU A 507 51.61 -1.85 4.31
N GLU A 508 52.57 -1.03 3.92
CA GLU A 508 53.39 -0.25 4.84
C GLU A 508 52.54 0.73 5.66
N LEU A 509 51.55 1.37 5.01
CA LEU A 509 50.62 2.29 5.68
C LEU A 509 49.82 1.60 6.79
N TYR A 510 49.25 0.42 6.55
CA TYR A 510 48.52 -0.31 7.60
C TYR A 510 49.46 -0.87 8.67
N THR A 511 50.67 -1.31 8.30
CA THR A 511 51.69 -1.78 9.26
C THR A 511 52.08 -0.67 10.23
N ALA A 512 52.41 0.52 9.72
CA ALA A 512 52.70 1.68 10.54
C ALA A 512 51.51 2.11 11.41
N ALA A 513 50.28 2.01 10.87
CA ALA A 513 49.08 2.32 11.64
C ALA A 513 48.85 1.34 12.80
N HIS A 514 49.10 0.05 12.60
CA HIS A 514 48.98 -0.96 13.65
C HIS A 514 49.99 -0.72 14.78
N GLN A 515 51.23 -0.38 14.45
CA GLN A 515 52.25 0.02 15.42
C GLN A 515 51.84 1.27 16.20
N ALA A 516 51.41 2.33 15.50
CA ALA A 516 50.96 3.57 16.14
C ALA A 516 49.75 3.37 17.07
N ILE A 517 48.84 2.45 16.73
CA ILE A 517 47.70 2.08 17.59
C ILE A 517 48.18 1.38 18.88
N ARG A 518 49.19 0.51 18.78
CA ARG A 518 49.76 -0.22 19.93
C ARG A 518 50.50 0.73 20.88
N GLU A 519 51.29 1.65 20.33
CA GLU A 519 52.02 2.66 21.12
C GLU A 519 51.08 3.58 21.92
N ASN A 520 50.07 4.16 21.26
CA ASN A 520 49.17 5.10 21.93
C ASN A 520 47.71 5.01 21.45
N PRO A 521 46.88 4.13 22.05
CA PRO A 521 45.47 3.97 21.67
C PRO A 521 44.56 5.15 22.04
N TYR A 522 45.09 6.18 22.72
CA TYR A 522 44.38 7.40 23.14
C TYR A 522 44.89 8.66 22.43
N LYS A 523 45.51 8.53 21.25
CA LYS A 523 46.02 9.66 20.47
C LYS A 523 44.92 10.72 20.22
N LYS A 524 45.22 11.96 20.62
CA LYS A 524 44.29 13.10 20.50
C LYS A 524 44.22 13.59 19.05
N ASP A 525 43.11 14.26 18.73
CA ASP A 525 42.94 14.95 17.46
C ASP A 525 43.61 16.32 17.55
N GLU A 526 44.71 16.52 16.83
CA GLU A 526 45.41 17.81 16.83
C GLU A 526 44.69 18.82 15.91
N ASP A 527 44.06 18.34 14.84
CA ASP A 527 43.25 19.14 13.91
C ASP A 527 41.81 19.39 14.40
N GLY A 528 41.46 18.83 15.57
CA GLY A 528 40.14 18.95 16.16
C GLY A 528 39.93 20.34 16.76
N GLY A 529 39.30 21.24 16.01
CA GLY A 529 38.90 22.56 16.50
C GLY A 529 38.07 22.50 17.80
N PRO A 530 37.91 23.64 18.51
CA PRO A 530 37.24 23.68 19.82
C PRO A 530 35.81 23.15 19.74
N LYS A 531 35.52 22.08 20.49
CA LYS A 531 34.18 21.48 20.56
C LYS A 531 33.26 22.39 21.36
N LYS A 532 32.15 22.81 20.75
CA LYS A 532 31.08 23.56 21.45
C LYS A 532 30.47 22.69 22.55
N THR A 533 29.93 23.34 23.59
CA THR A 533 29.32 22.59 24.69
C THR A 533 28.01 21.92 24.24
N LYS A 534 27.57 20.89 24.98
CA LYS A 534 26.28 20.22 24.72
C LYS A 534 25.10 21.20 24.78
N GLU A 535 25.21 22.25 25.58
CA GLU A 535 24.19 23.28 25.73
C GLU A 535 24.11 24.17 24.50
N ASP A 536 25.25 24.54 23.93
CA ASP A 536 25.32 25.36 22.72
C ASP A 536 24.69 24.65 21.52
N TYR A 537 25.00 23.36 21.32
CA TYR A 537 24.36 22.56 20.28
C TYR A 537 22.85 22.41 20.49
N LYS A 538 22.41 22.30 21.75
CA LYS A 538 20.98 22.23 22.08
C LYS A 538 20.27 23.54 21.72
N LYS A 539 20.87 24.69 22.03
CA LYS A 539 20.34 26.02 21.66
C LYS A 539 20.26 26.17 20.15
N GLU A 540 21.30 25.76 19.42
CA GLU A 540 21.33 25.85 17.96
C GLU A 540 20.27 24.94 17.31
N GLY A 541 20.15 23.69 17.75
CA GLY A 541 19.17 22.75 17.22
C GLY A 541 17.70 23.13 17.48
N LEU A 542 17.42 23.87 18.55
CA LEU A 542 16.07 24.35 18.85
C LEU A 542 15.56 25.38 17.84
N LYS A 543 16.45 26.14 17.19
CA LYS A 543 16.07 27.14 16.18
C LYS A 543 15.39 26.51 14.96
N TYR A 544 15.84 25.32 14.56
CA TYR A 544 15.35 24.63 13.36
C TYR A 544 14.21 23.64 13.66
N ARG A 545 13.94 23.36 14.93
CA ARG A 545 12.91 22.38 15.31
C ARG A 545 11.54 23.05 15.40
N PRO A 546 10.57 22.66 14.56
CA PRO A 546 9.24 23.25 14.63
C PRO A 546 8.57 22.92 15.97
N ARG A 547 7.94 23.93 16.57
CA ARG A 547 7.11 23.73 17.76
C ARG A 547 5.79 23.07 17.38
N LYS A 548 5.24 22.24 18.28
CA LYS A 548 3.87 21.74 18.10
C LYS A 548 2.91 22.91 18.27
N LEU A 549 1.95 23.03 17.35
CA LEU A 549 0.88 24.01 17.44
C LEU A 549 0.02 23.76 18.68
N SER A 550 -0.40 24.85 19.33
CA SER A 550 -1.36 24.80 20.42
C SER A 550 -2.75 24.38 19.91
N LYS A 551 -3.63 23.98 20.82
CA LYS A 551 -5.01 23.62 20.46
C LYS A 551 -5.76 24.82 19.87
N GLU A 552 -5.59 26.00 20.45
CA GLU A 552 -6.22 27.25 20.01
C GLU A 552 -5.75 27.68 18.62
N GLU A 553 -4.44 27.61 18.36
CA GLU A 553 -3.87 27.90 17.04
C GLU A 553 -4.46 26.97 15.97
N LYS A 554 -4.62 25.67 16.28
CA LYS A 554 -5.26 24.70 15.37
C LYS A 554 -6.72 25.03 15.12
N GLN A 555 -7.48 25.37 16.16
CA GLN A 555 -8.90 25.71 16.03
C GLN A 555 -9.10 26.97 15.18
N LYS A 556 -8.30 28.02 15.40
CA LYS A 556 -8.32 29.24 14.58
C LYS A 556 -8.03 28.94 13.10
N ARG A 557 -7.03 28.09 12.83
CA ARG A 557 -6.72 27.65 11.44
C ARG A 557 -7.86 26.88 10.79
N VAL A 558 -8.53 25.99 11.54
CA VAL A 558 -9.70 25.26 11.03
C VAL A 558 -10.84 26.22 10.72
N ALA A 559 -11.16 27.15 11.63
CA ALA A 559 -12.21 28.13 11.42
C ALA A 559 -11.95 29.03 10.20
N ALA A 560 -10.72 29.55 10.06
CA ALA A 560 -10.31 30.33 8.90
C ALA A 560 -10.46 29.54 7.59
N LYS A 561 -10.04 28.27 7.57
CA LYS A 561 -10.15 27.40 6.39
C LYS A 561 -11.60 27.08 6.01
N ILE A 562 -12.48 26.89 6.99
CA ILE A 562 -13.92 26.69 6.74
C ILE A 562 -14.55 27.96 6.16
N ALA A 563 -14.14 29.15 6.62
CA ALA A 563 -14.65 30.42 6.09
C ALA A 563 -14.20 30.65 4.64
N GLU A 564 -12.92 30.37 4.34
CA GLU A 564 -12.36 30.45 2.98
C GLU A 564 -13.07 29.52 1.99
N LEU A 565 -13.34 28.27 2.37
CA LEU A 565 -14.02 27.29 1.49
C LEU A 565 -15.52 27.54 1.32
N LYS A 566 -16.11 28.43 2.11
CA LYS A 566 -17.53 28.82 2.02
C LYS A 566 -17.76 30.04 1.12
N GLN A 567 -16.71 30.82 0.86
CA GLN A 567 -16.70 31.85 -0.18
C GLN A 567 -16.44 31.19 -1.53
#